data_AF-A0A3P3XM87-F1
#
_entry.id   AF-A0A3P3XM87-F1
#
_cell.length_a   1.000
_cell.length_b   1.000
_cell.length_c   1.000
_cell.angle_alpha   90.00
_cell.angle_beta   90.00
_cell.angle_gamma   90.00
#
_symmetry.space_group_name_H-M   'P 1'
#
loop_
_entity.id
_entity.type
_entity.pdbx_description
1 polymer ?
#
loop_
_entity_poly.entity_id
_entity_poly.type
_entity_poly.pdbx_seq_one_letter_code
_entity_poly.pdbx_strand_id
1 'polypeptide(L)'
;MIIKDGIITAGFDELRPLSQPMNRRDHFHGALDIARGDGIVLSPVDGEAQGFVIFRGVEPNVQVRSWTQGEKPDILALPWREYWQDIYGAIIVIIERGTKRLHILCHFWPSRVLNHDPEFDGPFHSVYYLEERQKTRWPSHILMTDEVYVKQGQRLAPVGNAGFSTGPHVHWEVHHQADRLDEYAKRVNPAKEYL
;
A
#
# COMPACT_ATOMS: atom_id res chain seq x y z
N MET A 1 5.90 -16.86 -5.24
CA MET A 1 6.44 -15.97 -4.18
C MET A 1 6.62 -14.57 -4.77
N ILE A 2 6.16 -13.51 -4.06
CA ILE A 2 6.13 -12.13 -4.60
C ILE A 2 7.49 -11.42 -4.59
N ILE A 3 8.48 -11.98 -3.90
CA ILE A 3 9.88 -11.56 -4.00
C ILE A 3 10.68 -12.85 -4.20
N LYS A 4 11.54 -12.92 -5.22
CA LYS A 4 12.32 -14.13 -5.46
C LYS A 4 13.32 -14.34 -4.33
N ASP A 5 13.36 -15.55 -3.77
CA ASP A 5 14.18 -15.91 -2.61
C ASP A 5 13.90 -15.08 -1.33
N GLY A 6 12.75 -14.38 -1.29
CA GLY A 6 12.25 -13.68 -0.12
C GLY A 6 11.85 -14.63 1.02
N ILE A 7 11.80 -14.11 2.24
CA ILE A 7 11.44 -14.85 3.45
C ILE A 7 10.32 -14.10 4.17
N ILE A 8 9.32 -14.83 4.64
CA ILE A 8 8.28 -14.29 5.51
C ILE A 8 8.91 -13.91 6.86
N THR A 9 8.91 -12.62 7.19
CA THR A 9 9.45 -12.09 8.44
C THR A 9 8.40 -11.80 9.48
N ALA A 10 7.14 -11.63 9.07
CA ALA A 10 5.99 -11.59 9.97
C ALA A 10 4.79 -12.30 9.33
N GLY A 11 4.15 -13.19 10.09
CA GLY A 11 3.00 -13.96 9.62
C GLY A 11 1.68 -13.19 9.72
N PHE A 12 0.66 -13.67 9.00
CA PHE A 12 -0.69 -13.08 9.02
C PHE A 12 -1.33 -13.04 10.40
N ASP A 13 -1.22 -14.14 11.14
CA ASP A 13 -1.80 -14.30 12.47
C ASP A 13 -0.83 -13.87 13.59
N GLU A 14 0.31 -13.26 13.25
CA GLU A 14 1.27 -12.77 14.25
C GLU A 14 0.65 -11.61 15.04
N LEU A 15 0.74 -11.68 16.37
CA LEU A 15 0.32 -10.59 17.24
C LEU A 15 1.37 -9.48 17.21
N ARG A 16 0.95 -8.28 16.83
CA ARG A 16 1.84 -7.12 16.72
C ARG A 16 1.44 -6.03 17.70
N PRO A 17 2.39 -5.48 18.47
CA PRO A 17 2.12 -4.37 19.36
C PRO A 17 1.81 -3.14 18.51
N LEU A 18 0.69 -2.48 18.77
CA LEU A 18 0.53 -1.10 18.32
C LEU A 18 1.53 -0.23 19.16
N SER A 19 1.98 0.92 18.67
CA SER A 19 2.66 2.03 19.41
C SER A 19 1.91 2.73 20.62
N GLN A 20 1.47 2.05 21.70
CA GLN A 20 0.98 2.54 23.06
C GLN A 20 1.59 1.54 24.09
N PRO A 21 1.50 1.79 25.42
CA PRO A 21 1.97 0.84 26.43
C PRO A 21 1.43 -0.59 26.33
N MET A 22 2.29 -1.47 26.84
CA MET A 22 2.35 -2.93 26.66
C MET A 22 1.13 -3.73 27.13
N ASN A 23 0.26 -3.17 27.96
CA ASN A 23 -0.83 -3.93 28.59
C ASN A 23 -2.15 -3.95 27.78
N ARG A 24 -2.19 -3.39 26.56
CA ARG A 24 -3.44 -3.19 25.81
C ARG A 24 -3.35 -3.27 24.27
N ARG A 25 -2.31 -3.85 23.67
CA ARG A 25 -1.97 -3.44 22.29
C ARG A 25 -1.64 -4.47 21.24
N ASP A 26 -2.17 -5.67 21.35
CA ASP A 26 -1.94 -6.65 20.31
C ASP A 26 -3.09 -6.64 19.30
N HIS A 27 -2.76 -6.55 18.02
CA HIS A 27 -3.67 -6.86 16.93
C HIS A 27 -3.08 -8.01 16.12
N PHE A 28 -3.95 -8.81 15.48
CA PHE A 28 -3.50 -9.68 14.41
C PHE A 28 -2.95 -8.79 13.29
N HIS A 29 -1.74 -9.10 12.85
CA HIS A 29 -1.07 -8.35 11.81
C HIS A 29 -1.97 -8.20 10.56
N GLY A 30 -2.71 -9.26 10.20
CA GLY A 30 -3.69 -9.21 9.11
C GLY A 30 -3.05 -8.95 7.74
N ALA A 31 -1.77 -9.28 7.63
CA ALA A 31 -0.92 -9.04 6.48
C ALA A 31 0.29 -9.98 6.50
N LEU A 32 1.00 -10.08 5.39
CA LEU A 32 2.22 -10.86 5.30
C LEU A 32 3.41 -9.94 5.05
N ASP A 33 4.40 -9.94 5.94
CA ASP A 33 5.65 -9.21 5.70
C ASP A 33 6.67 -10.15 5.06
N ILE A 34 7.17 -9.77 3.88
CA ILE A 34 8.20 -10.52 3.17
C ILE A 34 9.41 -9.61 2.94
N ALA A 35 10.58 -10.07 3.36
CA ALA A 35 11.84 -9.35 3.24
C ALA A 35 12.91 -10.19 2.53
N ARG A 36 14.09 -9.60 2.31
CA ARG A 36 15.25 -10.24 1.67
C ARG A 36 14.97 -10.62 0.21
N GLY A 37 15.69 -11.60 -0.33
CA GLY A 37 15.61 -12.01 -1.72
C GLY A 37 16.33 -11.06 -2.67
N ASP A 38 15.91 -11.06 -3.94
CA ASP A 38 16.46 -10.19 -4.99
C ASP A 38 16.00 -8.73 -4.90
N GLY A 39 15.13 -8.42 -3.94
CA GLY A 39 14.65 -7.07 -3.67
C GLY A 39 13.68 -6.53 -4.72
N ILE A 40 13.12 -7.38 -5.59
CA ILE A 40 12.13 -6.98 -6.59
C ILE A 40 10.77 -7.57 -6.21
N VAL A 41 9.77 -6.72 -6.14
CA VAL A 41 8.39 -7.12 -5.88
C VAL A 41 7.70 -7.43 -7.19
N LEU A 42 7.14 -8.63 -7.27
CA LEU A 42 6.41 -9.16 -8.40
C LEU A 42 4.91 -9.16 -8.09
N SER A 43 4.09 -8.98 -9.12
CA SER A 43 2.65 -9.09 -8.97
C SER A 43 2.27 -10.50 -8.51
N PRO A 44 1.51 -10.66 -7.41
CA PRO A 44 1.03 -11.96 -6.96
C PRO A 44 -0.02 -12.56 -7.90
N VAL A 45 -0.69 -11.73 -8.69
CA VAL A 45 -1.87 -12.09 -9.49
C VAL A 45 -1.90 -11.34 -10.82
N ASP A 46 -2.74 -11.83 -11.73
CA ASP A 46 -3.21 -11.03 -12.86
C ASP A 46 -4.23 -9.99 -12.36
N GLY A 47 -4.14 -8.73 -12.81
CA GLY A 47 -5.07 -7.71 -12.34
C GLY A 47 -4.81 -6.30 -12.85
N GLU A 48 -5.70 -5.38 -12.48
CA GLU A 48 -5.52 -3.94 -12.69
C GLU A 48 -4.73 -3.38 -11.52
N ALA A 49 -3.56 -2.80 -11.79
CA ALA A 49 -2.64 -2.28 -10.78
C ALA A 49 -2.47 -0.76 -10.90
N GLN A 50 -2.31 -0.10 -9.75
CA GLN A 50 -2.01 1.33 -9.69
C GLN A 50 -1.19 1.65 -8.43
N GLY A 51 -0.19 2.51 -8.57
CA GLY A 51 0.61 3.05 -7.49
C GLY A 51 0.00 4.32 -6.90
N PHE A 52 0.08 4.48 -5.57
CA PHE A 52 -0.39 5.66 -4.87
C PHE A 52 0.61 6.14 -3.82
N VAL A 53 0.69 7.45 -3.66
CA VAL A 53 1.41 8.12 -2.57
C VAL A 53 0.49 9.19 -2.01
N ILE A 54 0.10 9.03 -0.75
CA ILE A 54 -0.92 9.87 -0.14
C ILE A 54 -0.29 10.66 1.01
N PHE A 55 -0.25 11.98 0.87
CA PHE A 55 0.29 12.87 1.88
C PHE A 55 -0.86 13.53 2.64
N ARG A 56 -0.81 13.44 3.97
CA ARG A 56 -1.76 14.11 4.85
C ARG A 56 -1.54 15.61 4.82
N GLY A 57 -2.63 16.35 4.76
CA GLY A 57 -2.61 17.75 5.11
C GLY A 57 -2.37 17.92 6.61
N VAL A 58 -1.60 18.93 6.99
CA VAL A 58 -1.35 19.27 8.40
C VAL A 58 -1.54 20.76 8.56
N GLU A 59 -2.63 21.19 9.19
CA GLU A 59 -2.70 22.59 9.60
C GLU A 59 -1.76 22.86 10.79
N PRO A 60 -1.07 24.01 10.83
CA PRO A 60 -0.30 24.40 11.99
C PRO A 60 -1.19 24.37 13.25
N ASN A 61 -0.75 23.68 14.30
CA ASN A 61 -1.47 23.51 15.57
C ASN A 61 -2.71 22.62 15.52
N VAL A 62 -2.95 21.90 14.42
CA VAL A 62 -4.04 20.94 14.30
C VAL A 62 -3.45 19.54 14.14
N GLN A 63 -3.53 18.72 15.20
CA GLN A 63 -3.14 17.31 15.14
C GLN A 63 -4.27 16.45 14.55
N VAL A 64 -4.75 16.76 13.36
CA VAL A 64 -5.75 15.91 12.69
C VAL A 64 -5.02 14.86 11.85
N ARG A 65 -5.34 13.58 12.12
CA ARG A 65 -4.78 12.41 11.42
C ARG A 65 -5.73 11.84 10.35
N SER A 66 -6.62 12.68 9.83
CA SER A 66 -7.73 12.32 8.95
C SER A 66 -7.84 13.34 7.82
N TRP A 67 -8.42 12.95 6.70
CA TRP A 67 -8.93 13.90 5.72
C TRP A 67 -9.94 14.87 6.36
N THR A 68 -10.00 16.11 5.85
CA THR A 68 -10.93 17.15 6.32
C THR A 68 -12.26 17.10 5.55
N GLN A 69 -13.34 17.71 6.06
CA GLN A 69 -14.72 17.59 5.54
C GLN A 69 -14.96 18.06 4.08
N GLY A 70 -13.94 18.52 3.36
CA GLY A 70 -14.00 19.01 1.99
C GLY A 70 -13.43 18.06 0.92
N GLU A 71 -13.47 16.74 1.11
CA GLU A 71 -12.88 15.79 0.15
C GLU A 71 -13.53 15.84 -1.25
N LYS A 72 -12.71 15.63 -2.30
CA LYS A 72 -13.21 15.46 -3.66
C LYS A 72 -13.87 14.07 -3.80
N PRO A 73 -14.91 13.91 -4.64
CA PRO A 73 -15.52 12.60 -4.90
C PRO A 73 -14.51 11.53 -5.30
N ASP A 74 -13.49 11.91 -6.07
CA ASP A 74 -12.41 11.00 -6.51
C ASP A 74 -11.59 10.44 -5.33
N ILE A 75 -11.42 11.21 -4.26
CA ILE A 75 -10.73 10.77 -3.03
C ILE A 75 -11.64 9.82 -2.26
N LEU A 76 -12.91 10.18 -2.10
CA LEU A 76 -13.91 9.38 -1.39
C LEU A 76 -14.15 8.01 -2.05
N ALA A 77 -13.93 7.93 -3.36
CA ALA A 77 -14.04 6.69 -4.13
C ALA A 77 -12.92 5.69 -3.86
N LEU A 78 -11.83 6.09 -3.20
CA LEU A 78 -10.68 5.22 -2.88
C LEU A 78 -10.83 4.63 -1.46
N PRO A 79 -11.08 3.33 -1.30
CA PRO A 79 -11.16 2.71 0.02
C PRO A 79 -9.85 2.80 0.81
N TRP A 80 -8.72 2.80 0.10
CA TRP A 80 -7.36 2.92 0.63
C TRP A 80 -6.87 4.37 0.82
N ARG A 81 -7.75 5.38 0.76
CA ARG A 81 -7.34 6.79 0.92
C ARG A 81 -6.63 7.11 2.24
N GLU A 82 -6.72 6.24 3.24
CA GLU A 82 -6.05 6.38 4.55
C GLU A 82 -4.65 5.73 4.59
N TYR A 83 -4.14 5.20 3.47
CA TYR A 83 -2.78 4.62 3.40
C TYR A 83 -1.74 5.73 3.22
N TRP A 84 -1.58 6.50 4.29
CA TRP A 84 -0.73 7.67 4.33
C TRP A 84 0.77 7.33 4.23
N GLN A 85 1.51 8.16 3.51
CA GLN A 85 2.94 8.02 3.24
C GLN A 85 3.80 7.84 4.50
N ASP A 86 3.47 8.53 5.60
CA ASP A 86 4.22 8.47 6.85
C ASP A 86 4.00 7.17 7.64
N ILE A 87 2.94 6.40 7.34
CA ILE A 87 2.68 5.08 7.92
C ILE A 87 3.05 3.97 6.94
N TYR A 88 2.52 4.01 5.73
CA TYR A 88 2.59 2.90 4.77
C TYR A 88 3.59 3.15 3.63
N GLY A 89 4.18 4.34 3.52
CA GLY A 89 4.94 4.70 2.33
C GLY A 89 4.06 4.83 1.10
N ALA A 90 4.66 4.66 -0.07
CA ALA A 90 3.91 4.47 -1.30
C ALA A 90 3.30 3.07 -1.29
N ILE A 91 2.09 2.95 -1.83
CA ILE A 91 1.41 1.67 -1.97
C ILE A 91 1.22 1.32 -3.44
N ILE A 92 1.09 0.03 -3.72
CA ILE A 92 0.57 -0.46 -4.99
C ILE A 92 -0.69 -1.26 -4.66
N VAL A 93 -1.78 -0.91 -5.32
CA VAL A 93 -3.03 -1.68 -5.25
C VAL A 93 -3.15 -2.55 -6.50
N ILE A 94 -3.75 -3.73 -6.36
CA ILE A 94 -4.07 -4.60 -7.48
C ILE A 94 -5.47 -5.17 -7.28
N ILE A 95 -6.35 -4.97 -8.25
CA ILE A 95 -7.67 -5.59 -8.30
C ILE A 95 -7.52 -6.89 -9.10
N GLU A 96 -7.58 -8.03 -8.38
CA GLU A 96 -7.38 -9.35 -8.95
C GLU A 96 -8.43 -9.66 -10.04
N ARG A 97 -7.95 -10.14 -11.18
CA ARG A 97 -8.81 -10.62 -12.25
C ARG A 97 -9.55 -11.88 -11.80
N GLY A 98 -10.87 -11.87 -11.89
CA GLY A 98 -11.72 -13.01 -11.54
C GLY A 98 -12.35 -12.86 -10.17
N THR A 99 -11.59 -13.04 -9.09
CA THR A 99 -12.11 -12.94 -7.70
C THR A 99 -12.52 -11.51 -7.33
N LYS A 100 -11.92 -10.50 -7.98
CA LYS A 100 -12.06 -9.08 -7.65
C LYS A 100 -11.60 -8.74 -6.23
N ARG A 101 -10.74 -9.57 -5.64
CA ARG A 101 -10.03 -9.27 -4.39
C ARG A 101 -9.07 -8.10 -4.61
N LEU A 102 -8.87 -7.33 -3.55
CA LEU A 102 -7.96 -6.19 -3.54
C LEU A 102 -6.68 -6.59 -2.81
N HIS A 103 -5.56 -6.46 -3.51
CA HIS A 103 -4.23 -6.59 -2.93
C HIS A 103 -3.70 -5.18 -2.64
N ILE A 104 -3.17 -4.96 -1.45
CA ILE A 104 -2.43 -3.73 -1.12
C ILE A 104 -1.02 -4.15 -0.70
N LEU A 105 -0.03 -3.57 -1.39
CA LEU A 105 1.38 -3.75 -1.12
C LEU A 105 1.95 -2.42 -0.61
N CYS A 106 2.65 -2.45 0.52
CA CYS A 106 3.10 -1.23 1.21
C CYS A 106 4.64 -1.15 1.37
N HIS A 107 5.06 -0.03 1.94
CA HIS A 107 6.42 0.37 2.31
C HIS A 107 7.35 0.71 1.14
N PHE A 108 6.79 0.95 -0.05
CA PHE A 108 7.59 1.39 -1.19
C PHE A 108 8.07 2.83 -1.04
N TRP A 109 9.26 3.12 -1.58
CA TRP A 109 9.71 4.49 -1.75
C TRP A 109 8.88 5.18 -2.87
N PRO A 110 8.33 6.39 -2.65
CA PRO A 110 7.61 7.13 -3.69
C PRO A 110 8.38 7.25 -5.00
N SER A 111 9.68 7.54 -4.92
CA SER A 111 10.59 7.64 -6.06
C SER A 111 10.88 6.31 -6.76
N ARG A 112 10.34 5.20 -6.30
CA ARG A 112 10.46 3.89 -6.96
C ARG A 112 9.14 3.44 -7.58
N VAL A 113 8.02 3.86 -7.02
CA VAL A 113 6.68 3.61 -7.61
C VAL A 113 6.36 4.64 -8.70
N LEU A 114 6.72 5.91 -8.48
CA LEU A 114 6.43 7.02 -9.38
C LEU A 114 7.52 7.24 -10.45
N ASN A 115 8.58 6.45 -10.43
CA ASN A 115 9.71 6.66 -11.32
C ASN A 115 9.56 5.81 -12.58
N HIS A 116 9.56 6.49 -13.72
CA HIS A 116 9.49 5.91 -15.06
C HIS A 116 10.88 5.66 -15.63
N ASP A 117 11.84 5.34 -14.76
CA ASP A 117 13.20 5.01 -15.15
C ASP A 117 13.15 3.81 -16.10
N PRO A 118 13.60 3.97 -17.37
CA PRO A 118 13.56 2.90 -18.35
C PRO A 118 14.43 1.70 -17.94
N GLU A 119 15.35 1.84 -16.98
CA GLU A 119 16.19 0.74 -16.50
C GLU A 119 15.47 -0.22 -15.55
N PHE A 120 14.42 0.21 -14.86
CA PHE A 120 13.68 -0.65 -13.92
C PHE A 120 12.66 -1.56 -14.64
N ASP A 121 12.21 -1.18 -15.84
CA ASP A 121 11.20 -1.90 -16.64
C ASP A 121 9.93 -2.21 -15.81
N GLY A 122 9.45 -1.20 -15.10
CA GLY A 122 8.22 -1.25 -14.31
C GLY A 122 6.97 -1.01 -15.16
N PRO A 123 5.76 -1.34 -14.67
CA PRO A 123 4.55 -1.31 -15.47
C PRO A 123 3.92 0.09 -15.59
N PHE A 124 4.35 1.06 -14.77
CA PHE A 124 3.75 2.38 -14.66
C PHE A 124 4.50 3.42 -15.49
N HIS A 125 3.78 4.22 -16.28
CA HIS A 125 4.38 5.13 -17.27
C HIS A 125 3.93 6.59 -17.12
N SER A 126 2.93 6.87 -16.27
CA SER A 126 2.46 8.23 -16.01
C SER A 126 2.30 8.49 -14.51
N VAL A 127 2.39 9.77 -14.12
CA VAL A 127 2.01 10.25 -12.78
C VAL A 127 0.92 11.31 -12.91
N TYR A 128 -0.10 11.18 -12.08
CA TYR A 128 -1.19 12.12 -11.89
C TYR A 128 -1.14 12.71 -10.49
N TYR A 129 -1.66 13.92 -10.35
CA TYR A 129 -1.72 14.65 -9.09
C TYR A 129 -3.14 15.06 -8.77
N LEU A 130 -3.57 14.80 -7.53
CA LEU A 130 -4.86 15.18 -7.00
C LEU A 130 -4.69 15.86 -5.64
N GLU A 131 -5.08 17.13 -5.54
CA GLU A 131 -5.13 17.87 -4.27
C GLU A 131 -6.54 17.79 -3.66
N GLU A 132 -6.68 17.84 -2.33
CA GLU A 132 -7.99 18.00 -1.66
C GLU A 132 -8.70 19.30 -2.11
N ARG A 133 -10.03 19.39 -1.95
CA ARG A 133 -10.80 20.53 -2.48
C ARG A 133 -10.63 21.81 -1.67
N GLN A 134 -10.48 21.69 -0.35
CA GLN A 134 -10.29 22.83 0.52
C GLN A 134 -8.82 23.27 0.50
N LYS A 135 -8.60 24.54 0.15
CA LYS A 135 -7.27 25.16 0.21
C LYS A 135 -6.94 25.48 1.67
N THR A 136 -6.48 24.48 2.41
CA THR A 136 -5.76 24.71 3.66
C THR A 136 -4.33 25.19 3.35
N ARG A 137 -3.55 25.60 4.36
CA ARG A 137 -2.13 25.97 4.15
C ARG A 137 -1.30 24.80 3.63
N TRP A 138 -1.67 23.57 4.02
CA TRP A 138 -0.98 22.34 3.70
C TRP A 138 -2.02 21.29 3.32
N PRO A 139 -2.51 21.33 2.07
CA PRO A 139 -3.57 20.44 1.65
C PRO A 139 -3.09 18.99 1.56
N SER A 140 -3.97 18.07 1.91
CA SER A 140 -3.77 16.65 1.60
C SER A 140 -3.70 16.48 0.08
N HIS A 141 -2.80 15.62 -0.39
CA HIS A 141 -2.67 15.36 -1.81
C HIS A 141 -2.27 13.92 -2.11
N ILE A 142 -2.62 13.48 -3.31
CA ILE A 142 -2.36 12.15 -3.85
C ILE A 142 -1.52 12.31 -5.11
N LEU A 143 -0.39 11.59 -5.16
CA LEU A 143 0.28 11.25 -6.40
C LEU A 143 -0.13 9.82 -6.74
N MET A 144 -0.53 9.57 -7.98
CA MET A 144 -0.94 8.24 -8.42
C MET A 144 -0.39 7.94 -9.80
N THR A 145 -0.12 6.66 -10.10
CA THR A 145 0.32 6.25 -11.43
C THR A 145 -0.86 6.11 -12.39
N ASP A 146 -0.59 5.79 -13.65
CA ASP A 146 -1.57 5.15 -14.53
C ASP A 146 -2.06 3.82 -13.95
N GLU A 147 -3.30 3.49 -14.30
CA GLU A 147 -3.88 2.17 -14.08
C GLU A 147 -3.45 1.27 -15.24
N VAL A 148 -2.83 0.14 -14.91
CA VAL A 148 -2.23 -0.75 -15.89
C VAL A 148 -2.59 -2.20 -15.58
N TYR A 149 -2.80 -2.99 -16.62
CA TYR A 149 -2.97 -4.43 -16.44
C TYR A 149 -1.60 -5.09 -16.23
N VAL A 150 -1.47 -5.85 -15.15
CA VAL A 150 -0.27 -6.64 -14.82
C VAL A 150 -0.57 -8.12 -14.84
N LYS A 151 0.44 -8.92 -15.18
CA LYS A 151 0.40 -10.38 -15.08
C LYS A 151 1.06 -10.85 -13.79
N GLN A 152 0.62 -11.98 -13.27
CA GLN A 152 1.30 -12.67 -12.18
C GLN A 152 2.78 -12.86 -12.52
N GLY A 153 3.67 -12.52 -11.59
CA GLY A 153 5.12 -12.57 -11.76
C GLY A 153 5.74 -11.37 -12.47
N GLN A 154 4.94 -10.42 -12.98
CA GLN A 154 5.46 -9.17 -13.55
C GLN A 154 6.07 -8.29 -12.47
N ARG A 155 7.20 -7.64 -12.76
CA ARG A 155 7.87 -6.70 -11.83
C ARG A 155 6.96 -5.49 -11.58
N LEU A 156 6.87 -5.05 -10.34
CA LEU A 156 6.07 -3.88 -9.93
C LEU A 156 6.95 -2.74 -9.43
N ALA A 157 7.77 -3.01 -8.42
CA ALA A 157 8.67 -2.04 -7.79
C ALA A 157 9.78 -2.78 -7.00
N PRO A 158 10.93 -2.15 -6.75
CA PRO A 158 11.88 -2.65 -5.76
C PRO A 158 11.29 -2.59 -4.35
N VAL A 159 11.72 -3.49 -3.47
CA VAL A 159 11.41 -3.45 -2.03
C VAL A 159 11.83 -2.10 -1.45
N GLY A 160 10.95 -1.50 -0.66
CA GLY A 160 11.21 -0.24 0.04
C GLY A 160 11.38 -0.40 1.55
N ASN A 161 11.47 0.73 2.22
CA ASN A 161 11.43 0.83 3.69
C ASN A 161 10.81 2.17 4.11
N ALA A 162 9.83 2.65 3.34
CA ALA A 162 9.18 3.94 3.57
C ALA A 162 8.07 3.83 4.62
N GLY A 163 7.71 4.96 5.22
CA GLY A 163 6.69 5.01 6.27
C GLY A 163 7.19 4.43 7.60
N PHE A 164 6.27 3.92 8.40
CA PHE A 164 6.54 3.33 9.70
C PHE A 164 6.95 1.86 9.55
N SER A 165 8.20 1.65 9.13
CA SER A 165 8.79 0.34 8.92
C SER A 165 10.13 0.21 9.68
N THR A 166 10.38 -0.94 10.29
CA THR A 166 11.61 -1.21 11.06
C THR A 166 12.77 -1.70 10.20
N GLY A 167 12.50 -2.16 8.98
CA GLY A 167 13.52 -2.60 8.03
C GLY A 167 12.91 -2.95 6.66
N PRO A 168 13.73 -3.09 5.61
CA PRO A 168 13.21 -3.28 4.24
C PRO A 168 12.38 -4.55 4.07
N HIS A 169 11.11 -4.39 3.70
CA HIS A 169 10.17 -5.48 3.44
C HIS A 169 8.99 -4.98 2.59
N VAL A 170 8.20 -5.91 2.08
CA VAL A 170 6.84 -5.65 1.58
C VAL A 170 5.87 -6.13 2.63
N HIS A 171 4.94 -5.25 3.00
CA HIS A 171 3.76 -5.60 3.76
C HIS A 171 2.61 -5.83 2.78
N TRP A 172 2.07 -7.05 2.77
CA TRP A 172 1.06 -7.47 1.80
C TRP A 172 -0.27 -7.82 2.47
N GLU A 173 -1.30 -7.05 2.13
CA GLU A 173 -2.68 -7.25 2.56
C GLU A 173 -3.54 -7.74 1.39
N VAL A 174 -4.53 -8.57 1.68
CA VAL A 174 -5.56 -8.96 0.72
C VAL A 174 -6.95 -8.84 1.33
N HIS A 175 -7.84 -8.14 0.63
CA HIS A 175 -9.23 -7.91 1.01
C HIS A 175 -10.18 -8.63 0.04
N HIS A 176 -11.34 -9.01 0.54
CA HIS A 176 -12.35 -9.74 -0.23
C HIS A 176 -12.96 -8.92 -1.38
N GLN A 177 -12.96 -7.59 -1.27
CA GLN A 177 -13.64 -6.69 -2.20
C GLN A 177 -12.79 -5.46 -2.49
N ALA A 178 -12.86 -4.95 -3.72
CA ALA A 178 -12.08 -3.80 -4.15
C ALA A 178 -12.63 -2.44 -3.70
N ASP A 179 -13.91 -2.37 -3.35
CA ASP A 179 -14.60 -1.15 -2.91
C ASP A 179 -14.66 -1.00 -1.38
N ARG A 180 -14.13 -1.96 -0.61
CA ARG A 180 -14.16 -1.94 0.85
C ARG A 180 -13.00 -2.71 1.47
N LEU A 181 -12.34 -2.08 2.45
CA LEU A 181 -11.31 -2.73 3.26
C LEU A 181 -11.93 -3.57 4.37
N ASP A 182 -11.49 -4.83 4.46
CA ASP A 182 -11.73 -5.70 5.61
C ASP A 182 -10.97 -5.24 6.86
N GLU A 183 -11.58 -5.47 8.02
CA GLU A 183 -10.87 -5.45 9.32
C GLU A 183 -9.71 -6.46 9.32
N TYR A 184 -8.63 -6.16 10.04
CA TYR A 184 -7.39 -6.97 10.09
C TYR A 184 -7.64 -8.49 10.18
N ALA A 185 -8.47 -8.93 11.12
CA ALA A 185 -8.74 -10.35 11.37
C ALA A 185 -9.59 -11.04 10.29
N LYS A 186 -10.25 -10.28 9.42
CA LYS A 186 -11.15 -10.77 8.36
C LYS A 186 -10.52 -10.75 6.97
N ARG A 187 -9.29 -10.23 6.84
CA ARG A 187 -8.55 -10.21 5.59
C ARG A 187 -8.22 -11.62 5.13
N VAL A 188 -7.95 -11.76 3.84
CA VAL A 188 -7.50 -13.03 3.24
C VAL A 188 -6.03 -13.24 3.61
N ASN A 189 -5.68 -14.42 4.12
CA ASN A 189 -4.30 -14.76 4.46
C ASN A 189 -3.50 -15.04 3.17
N PRO A 190 -2.55 -14.16 2.77
CA PRO A 190 -1.88 -14.31 1.49
C PRO A 190 -1.01 -15.57 1.41
N ALA A 191 -0.45 -15.99 2.54
CA ALA A 191 0.40 -17.18 2.61
C ALA A 191 -0.36 -18.49 2.40
N LYS A 192 -1.68 -18.51 2.59
CA LYS A 192 -2.51 -19.71 2.37
C LYS A 192 -3.07 -19.80 0.96
N GLU A 193 -3.22 -18.66 0.30
CA GLU A 193 -3.97 -18.55 -0.96
C GLU A 193 -3.06 -18.33 -2.17
N TYR A 194 -1.86 -17.76 -1.97
CA TYR A 194 -1.01 -17.30 -3.07
C TYR A 194 0.48 -17.69 -2.95
N LEU A 195 0.89 -18.36 -1.87
CA LEU A 195 2.23 -18.90 -1.67
C LEU A 195 2.21 -20.42 -1.57
#